data_AF-A0A1N6MTS8-F1
#
_entry.id   AF-A0A1N6MTS8-F1
#
_cell.length_a   1.000
_cell.length_b   1.000
_cell.length_c   1.000
_cell.angle_alpha   90.00
_cell.angle_beta   90.00
_cell.angle_gamma   90.00
#
_symmetry.space_group_name_H-M   'P 1'
#
loop_
_entity.id
_entity.type
_entity.pdbx_description
1 polymer ?
#
loop_
_entity_poly.entity_id
_entity_poly.type
_entity_poly.pdbx_seq_one_letter_code
_entity_poly.pdbx_strand_id
1 'polypeptide(L)'
;MKEMEYFLNIELHYLPPYSPNLNPIERLWKYMNEQVRNNVYFPDAKTFRETFRHFSHATLPENAKELTTRLTDNFQILKPASSS
;
A
#
# COMPACT_ATOMS: atom_id res chain seq x y z
N MET A 1 3.35 23.14 -5.15
CA MET A 1 2.80 21.82 -5.52
C MET A 1 2.60 21.72 -7.03
N LYS A 2 1.83 22.61 -7.65
CA LYS A 2 1.68 22.71 -9.13
C LYS A 2 3.00 22.89 -9.91
N GLU A 3 3.94 23.68 -9.40
CA GLU A 3 5.27 23.85 -10.01
C GLU A 3 6.07 22.54 -10.08
N MET A 4 5.96 21.68 -9.06
CA MET A 4 6.65 20.38 -9.03
C MET A 4 5.97 19.33 -9.92
N GLU A 5 4.65 19.39 -10.01
CA GLU A 5 3.86 18.57 -10.93
C GLU A 5 4.28 18.83 -12.38
N TYR A 6 4.38 20.11 -12.76
CA TYR A 6 4.85 20.55 -14.06
C TYR A 6 6.31 20.13 -14.34
N PHE A 7 7.21 20.31 -13.36
CA PHE A 7 8.62 19.97 -13.53
C PHE A 7 8.88 18.46 -13.62
N LEU A 8 8.15 17.65 -12.85
CA LEU A 8 8.31 16.19 -12.80
C LEU A 8 7.45 15.45 -13.82
N ASN A 9 6.54 16.15 -14.51
CA ASN A 9 5.57 15.58 -15.46
C ASN A 9 4.78 14.41 -14.84
N ILE A 10 4.25 14.64 -13.63
CA ILE A 10 3.40 13.69 -12.90
C ILE A 10 1.97 14.22 -12.83
N GLU A 11 0.97 13.36 -12.80
CA GLU A 11 -0.43 13.75 -12.57
C GLU A 11 -0.81 13.45 -11.12
N LEU A 12 -1.41 14.43 -10.43
CA LEU A 12 -1.88 14.25 -9.06
C LEU A 12 -3.35 13.81 -9.03
N HIS A 13 -3.60 12.55 -8.66
CA HIS A 13 -4.95 12.05 -8.45
C HIS A 13 -5.44 12.37 -7.03
N TYR A 14 -6.55 13.12 -6.94
CA TYR A 14 -7.18 13.42 -5.67
C TYR A 14 -8.02 12.24 -5.17
N LEU A 15 -7.83 11.85 -3.91
CA LEU A 15 -8.65 10.86 -3.24
C LEU A 15 -9.60 11.54 -2.24
N PRO A 16 -10.88 11.11 -2.17
CA PRO A 16 -11.80 11.62 -1.17
C PRO A 16 -11.29 11.27 0.25
N PRO A 17 -11.60 12.12 1.26
CA PRO A 17 -11.24 11.84 2.64
C PRO A 17 -11.73 10.46 3.11
N TYR A 18 -10.98 9.85 4.03
CA TYR A 18 -11.33 8.58 4.68
C TYR A 18 -11.62 7.41 3.72
N SER A 19 -10.97 7.39 2.56
CA SER A 19 -11.17 6.36 1.53
C SER A 19 -9.96 5.43 1.35
N PRO A 20 -9.52 4.71 2.40
CA PRO A 20 -8.32 3.86 2.35
C PRO A 20 -8.46 2.74 1.31
N ASN A 21 -9.69 2.28 1.03
CA ASN A 21 -9.95 1.27 0.01
C ASN A 21 -9.52 1.72 -1.38
N LEU A 22 -9.60 3.02 -1.67
CA LEU A 22 -9.21 3.66 -2.94
C LEU A 22 -7.70 3.93 -3.03
N ASN A 23 -6.96 3.80 -1.92
CA ASN A 23 -5.54 4.07 -1.88
C ASN A 23 -4.73 2.78 -2.05
N PRO A 24 -4.10 2.52 -3.22
CA PRO A 24 -3.43 1.24 -3.48
C PRO A 24 -2.30 0.92 -2.51
N ILE A 25 -1.65 1.96 -1.96
CA ILE A 25 -0.55 1.77 -1.01
C ILE A 25 -1.02 1.15 0.32
N GLU A 26 -2.28 1.36 0.74
CA GLU A 26 -2.87 0.68 1.92
C GLU A 26 -2.95 -0.83 1.73
N ARG A 27 -3.27 -1.28 0.51
CA ARG A 27 -3.29 -2.72 0.19
C ARG A 27 -1.89 -3.31 0.17
N LEU A 28 -0.91 -2.55 -0.32
CA LEU A 28 0.49 -2.94 -0.26
C LEU A 28 0.98 -3.04 1.19
N TRP A 29 0.62 -2.08 2.05
CA TRP A 29 0.94 -2.14 3.47
C TRP A 29 0.31 -3.36 4.15
N LYS A 30 -0.93 -3.70 3.81
CA LYS A 30 -1.57 -4.93 4.29
C LYS A 30 -0.78 -6.18 3.89
N TYR A 31 -0.39 -6.30 2.61
CA TYR A 31 0.45 -7.40 2.13
C TYR A 31 1.79 -7.46 2.87
N MET A 32 2.48 -6.33 2.98
CA MET A 32 3.76 -6.25 3.70
C MET A 32 3.61 -6.71 5.16
N ASN A 33 2.55 -6.29 5.84
CA ASN A 33 2.30 -6.72 7.21
C ASN A 33 2.09 -8.23 7.30
N GLU A 34 1.34 -8.82 6.38
CA GLU A 34 1.14 -10.29 6.32
C GLU A 34 2.45 -11.04 6.10
N GLN A 35 3.35 -10.54 5.25
CA GLN A 35 4.62 -11.19 4.93
C GLN A 35 5.71 -10.98 6.00
N VAL A 36 5.77 -9.79 6.61
CA VAL A 36 6.93 -9.34 7.37
C VAL A 36 6.63 -9.10 8.84
N ARG A 37 5.44 -8.60 9.17
CA ARG A 37 5.18 -8.04 10.50
C ARG A 37 4.30 -8.94 11.37
N ASN A 38 3.29 -9.56 10.80
CA ASN A 38 2.30 -10.31 11.55
C ASN A 38 2.97 -11.46 12.31
N ASN A 39 2.72 -11.52 13.62
CA ASN A 39 3.31 -12.52 14.51
C ASN A 39 4.85 -12.50 14.62
N VAL A 40 5.50 -11.42 14.19
CA VAL A 40 6.95 -11.25 14.30
C VAL A 40 7.27 -10.14 15.30
N TYR A 41 8.09 -10.47 16.30
CA TYR A 41 8.65 -9.48 17.22
C TYR A 41 9.98 -8.94 16.67
N PHE A 42 10.12 -7.61 16.65
CA PHE A 42 11.36 -6.94 16.30
C PHE A 42 11.99 -6.36 17.56
N PRO A 43 13.23 -6.76 17.92
CA PRO A 43 13.88 -6.29 19.14
C PRO A 43 14.26 -4.81 19.08
N ASP A 44 14.49 -4.28 17.87
CA ASP A 44 14.82 -2.88 17.67
C ASP A 44 14.40 -2.39 16.28
N ALA A 45 14.40 -1.06 16.13
CA ALA A 45 14.02 -0.40 14.88
C ALA A 45 15.00 -0.67 13.72
N LYS A 46 16.28 -0.98 14.00
CA LYS A 46 17.26 -1.31 12.96
C LYS A 46 16.91 -2.67 12.34
N THR A 47 16.62 -3.69 13.14
CA THR A 47 16.17 -5.01 12.63
C THR A 47 14.93 -4.84 11.77
N PHE A 48 13.91 -4.11 12.25
CA PHE A 48 12.70 -3.86 11.47
C PHE A 48 13.00 -3.18 10.12
N ARG A 49 13.87 -2.16 10.10
CA ARG A 49 14.26 -1.47 8.86
C ARG A 49 14.99 -2.38 7.87
N GLU A 50 15.86 -3.27 8.36
CA GLU A 50 16.57 -4.22 7.52
C GLU A 50 15.62 -5.25 6.91
N THR A 51 14.69 -5.80 7.70
CA THR A 51 13.67 -6.72 7.20
C THR A 51 12.74 -6.04 6.19
N PHE A 52 12.32 -4.80 6.46
CA PHE A 52 11.52 -4.03 5.51
C PHE A 52 12.28 -3.75 4.20
N ARG A 53 13.57 -3.39 4.27
CA ARG A 53 14.42 -3.22 3.07
C ARG A 53 14.50 -4.50 2.25
N HIS A 54 14.72 -5.64 2.92
CA HIS A 54 14.73 -6.93 2.24
C HIS A 54 13.39 -7.21 1.54
N PHE A 55 12.28 -6.96 2.23
CA PHE A 55 10.95 -7.06 1.62
C PHE A 55 10.83 -6.19 0.37
N SER A 56 11.21 -4.91 0.45
CA SER A 56 11.09 -3.97 -0.68
C SER A 56 11.95 -4.35 -1.89
N HIS A 57 13.15 -4.90 -1.67
CA HIS A 57 14.11 -5.15 -2.74
C HIS A 57 14.17 -6.59 -3.25
N ALA A 58 13.70 -7.57 -2.48
CA ALA A 58 13.74 -9.00 -2.85
C ALA A 58 12.34 -9.60 -2.86
N THR A 59 11.67 -9.65 -1.70
CA THR A 59 10.38 -10.34 -1.56
C THR A 59 9.28 -9.74 -2.44
N LEU A 60 9.24 -8.41 -2.56
CA LEU A 60 8.22 -7.71 -3.34
C LEU A 60 8.37 -7.98 -4.86
N PRO A 61 9.55 -7.83 -5.48
CA PRO A 61 9.77 -8.25 -6.87
C PRO A 61 9.50 -9.73 -7.13
N GLU A 62 9.95 -10.63 -6.24
CA GLU A 62 9.78 -12.08 -6.38
C GLU A 62 8.29 -12.48 -6.41
N ASN A 63 7.47 -11.80 -5.62
CA ASN A 63 6.03 -12.05 -5.53
C ASN A 63 5.17 -11.08 -6.36
N ALA A 64 5.79 -10.31 -7.27
CA ALA A 64 5.10 -9.31 -8.09
C ALA A 64 3.87 -9.87 -8.82
N LYS A 65 3.94 -11.12 -9.29
CA LYS A 65 2.82 -11.78 -9.96
C LYS A 65 1.63 -11.98 -9.04
N GLU A 66 1.84 -12.37 -7.78
CA GLU A 66 0.76 -12.51 -6.79
C GLU A 66 0.11 -11.14 -6.50
N LEU A 67 0.95 -10.10 -6.41
CA LEU A 67 0.52 -8.74 -6.14
C LEU A 67 -0.39 -8.17 -7.23
N THR A 68 -0.23 -8.57 -8.50
CA THR A 68 -1.11 -8.09 -9.58
C THR A 68 -2.59 -8.41 -9.32
N THR A 69 -2.89 -9.48 -8.58
CA THR A 69 -4.27 -9.85 -8.22
C THR A 69 -4.80 -9.08 -7.01
N ARG A 70 -3.91 -8.60 -6.14
CA ARG A 70 -4.25 -7.90 -4.88
C ARG A 70 -4.28 -6.38 -5.03
N LEU A 71 -3.38 -5.84 -5.85
CA LEU A 71 -3.24 -4.41 -6.15
C LEU A 71 -4.03 -4.04 -7.42
N THR A 72 -5.30 -4.44 -7.48
CA THR A 72 -6.19 -4.18 -8.63
C THR A 72 -7.07 -2.95 -8.42
N ASP A 73 -7.56 -2.37 -9.50
CA ASP A 73 -8.56 -1.29 -9.46
C ASP A 73 -9.99 -1.80 -9.21
N ASN A 74 -10.14 -3.07 -8.84
CA ASN A 74 -11.42 -3.66 -8.44
C ASN A 74 -11.77 -3.23 -7.01
N PHE A 75 -12.09 -1.96 -6.84
CA PHE A 75 -12.50 -1.38 -5.56
C PHE A 75 -13.84 -1.93 -5.10
N GLN A 76 -13.93 -2.30 -3.82
CA GLN A 76 -15.20 -2.71 -3.23
C GLN A 76 -16.15 -1.52 -3.19
N ILE A 77 -17.31 -1.65 -3.83
CA ILE A 77 -18.40 -0.67 -3.75
C ILE A 77 -19.22 -0.99 -2.50
N LEU A 78 -19.15 -0.12 -1.50
CA LEU A 78 -19.94 -0.24 -0.28
C LEU A 78 -21.37 0.26 -0.53
N LYS A 79 -22.37 -0.52 -0.10
CA LYS A 79 -23.76 -0.04 -0.10
C LYS A 79 -23.92 0.99 1.03
N PRO A 80 -24.63 2.11 0.79
CA PRO A 80 -24.90 3.07 1.83
C PRO A 80 -25.69 2.38 2.96
N ALA A 81 -25.36 2.71 4.21
CA ALA A 81 -26.13 2.25 5.35
C ALA A 81 -27.56 2.80 5.25
N SER A 82 -28.56 1.95 5.47
CA SER A 82 -29.95 2.41 5.56
C SER A 82 -30.05 3.48 6.65
N SER A 83 -30.47 4.67 6.27
CA SER A 83 -30.75 5.73 7.24
C SER A 83 -31.90 5.27 8.13
N SER A 84 -31.70 5.34 9.45
CA SER A 84 -32.75 5.14 10.46
C SER A 84 -33.64 6.36 10.56
#